data_AF-A0A5C7WDD8-F1
#
_entry.id   AF-A0A5C7WDD8-F1
#
_cell.length_a   1.000
_cell.length_b   1.000
_cell.length_c   1.000
_cell.angle_alpha   90.00
_cell.angle_beta   90.00
_cell.angle_gamma   90.00
#
_symmetry.space_group_name_H-M   'P 1'
#
loop_
_entity.id
_entity.type
_entity.pdbx_description
1 polymer ?
#
loop_
_entity_poly.entity_id
_entity_poly.type
_entity_poly.pdbx_seq_one_letter_code
_entity_poly.pdbx_strand_id
1 'polypeptide(L)'
;MKKKNTWKEEYLRILLNGPADADDYPLAAELLDEQLAKGTYLPNHQAPGQIANLMWRGINTKGRIFVDELEEKIRRSKRWYRAWLAIGSFCWWFLGYCTESIFDYFKPLIFGA
;
A
#
# COMPACT_ATOMS: atom_id res chain seq x y z
N MET A 1 12.22 6.65 -5.95
CA MET A 1 11.94 6.48 -4.51
C MET A 1 10.51 6.01 -4.30
N LYS A 2 10.31 4.91 -3.56
CA LYS A 2 9.01 4.24 -3.34
C LYS A 2 8.08 5.10 -2.44
N LYS A 3 7.26 5.97 -3.05
CA LYS A 3 6.28 6.83 -2.33
C LYS A 3 4.82 6.54 -2.69
N LYS A 4 4.54 5.42 -3.37
CA LYS A 4 3.24 5.15 -4.03
C LYS A 4 2.18 4.45 -3.17
N ASN A 5 2.53 3.96 -1.97
CA ASN A 5 1.57 3.23 -1.11
C ASN A 5 1.22 3.96 0.20
N THR A 6 2.01 4.95 0.62
CA THR A 6 1.78 5.69 1.87
C THR A 6 0.49 6.49 1.82
N TRP A 7 0.23 7.16 0.69
CA TRP A 7 -0.99 7.96 0.52
C TRP A 7 -2.26 7.11 0.69
N LYS A 8 -2.30 5.88 0.18
CA LYS A 8 -3.48 5.00 0.33
C LYS A 8 -3.78 4.69 1.79
N GLU A 9 -2.73 4.42 2.56
CA GLU A 9 -2.84 4.11 3.99
C GLU A 9 -3.23 5.37 4.78
N GLU A 10 -2.72 6.55 4.40
CA GLU A 10 -3.08 7.84 5.00
C GLU A 10 -4.55 8.22 4.73
N TYR A 11 -5.03 8.09 3.48
CA TYR A 11 -6.44 8.34 3.16
C TYR A 11 -7.37 7.38 3.92
N LEU A 12 -6.99 6.11 4.02
CA LEU A 12 -7.75 5.10 4.76
C LEU A 12 -7.78 5.41 6.27
N ARG A 13 -6.64 5.86 6.82
CA ARG A 13 -6.54 6.32 8.22
C ARG A 13 -7.48 7.50 8.49
N ILE A 14 -7.44 8.53 7.63
CA ILE A 14 -8.25 9.74 7.78
C ILE A 14 -9.74 9.42 7.59
N LEU A 15 -10.11 8.56 6.64
CA LEU A 15 -11.50 8.19 6.41
C LEU A 15 -12.13 7.42 7.59
N LEU A 16 -11.36 6.55 8.24
CA LEU A 16 -11.84 5.71 9.35
C LEU A 16 -11.80 6.43 10.70
N ASN A 17 -10.70 7.11 11.01
CA ASN A 17 -10.47 7.70 12.34
C ASN A 17 -10.70 9.21 12.38
N GLY A 18 -10.81 9.85 11.20
CA GLY A 18 -10.78 11.30 11.07
C GLY A 18 -9.36 11.86 10.98
N PRO A 19 -9.25 13.17 10.66
CA PRO A 19 -7.99 13.91 10.66
C PRO A 19 -7.49 14.09 12.10
N ALA A 20 -6.24 13.70 12.38
CA ALA A 20 -5.67 13.78 13.73
C ALA A 20 -4.86 15.07 13.95
N ASP A 21 -4.16 15.53 12.91
CA ASP A 21 -3.27 16.69 12.96
C ASP A 21 -3.53 17.66 11.80
N ALA A 22 -3.02 18.89 11.90
CA ALA A 22 -3.18 19.92 10.87
C ALA A 22 -2.56 19.53 9.52
N ASP A 23 -1.56 18.64 9.53
CA ASP A 23 -0.93 18.09 8.32
C ASP A 23 -1.89 17.17 7.53
N ASP A 24 -2.91 16.62 8.17
CA ASP A 24 -3.93 15.78 7.53
C ASP A 24 -5.05 16.62 6.88
N TYR A 25 -5.12 17.91 7.18
CA TYR A 25 -6.22 18.75 6.71
C TYR A 25 -6.28 18.88 5.19
N PRO A 26 -5.17 19.04 4.45
CA PRO A 26 -5.19 19.09 2.98
C PRO A 26 -5.79 17.81 2.38
N LEU A 27 -5.38 16.65 2.89
CA LEU A 27 -5.87 15.34 2.48
C LEU A 27 -7.36 15.17 2.81
N ALA A 28 -7.78 15.63 3.99
CA ALA A 28 -9.18 15.60 4.38
C ALA A 28 -10.05 16.55 3.55
N ALA A 29 -9.52 17.70 3.11
CA ALA A 29 -10.23 18.59 2.19
C ALA A 29 -10.43 17.97 0.82
N GLU A 30 -9.40 17.31 0.26
CA GLU A 30 -9.55 16.56 -1.00
C GLU A 30 -10.65 15.48 -0.87
N LEU A 31 -10.69 14.75 0.24
CA LEU A 31 -11.74 13.76 0.52
C LEU A 31 -13.14 14.37 0.64
N LEU A 32 -13.25 15.61 1.10
CA LEU A 32 -14.51 16.36 1.17
C LEU A 32 -14.92 16.87 -0.22
N ASP A 33 -13.98 17.38 -1.01
CA ASP A 33 -14.20 17.85 -2.38
C ASP A 33 -14.66 16.70 -3.29
N GLU A 34 -14.11 15.49 -3.11
CA GLU A 34 -14.52 14.27 -3.82
C GLU A 34 -15.83 13.66 -3.27
N GLN A 35 -16.47 14.27 -2.27
CA GLN A 35 -17.70 13.80 -1.62
C GLN A 35 -17.60 12.40 -0.98
N LEU A 36 -16.37 11.96 -0.67
CA LEU A 36 -16.10 10.69 0.01
C LEU A 36 -16.38 10.80 1.52
N ALA A 37 -16.21 12.00 2.08
CA ALA A 37 -16.54 12.31 3.47
C ALA A 37 -17.63 13.39 3.57
N LYS A 38 -18.22 13.53 4.76
CA LYS A 38 -19.10 14.63 5.13
C LYS A 38 -18.35 15.58 6.06
N GLY A 39 -18.47 16.86 5.80
CA GLY A 39 -17.78 17.88 6.57
C GLY A 39 -17.73 19.21 5.82
N THR A 40 -17.08 20.17 6.45
CA THR A 40 -16.84 21.50 5.89
C THR A 40 -15.47 21.95 6.33
N TYR A 41 -14.70 22.55 5.44
CA TYR A 41 -13.43 23.16 5.79
C TYR A 41 -13.47 24.65 5.48
N LEU A 42 -12.68 25.42 6.23
CA LEU A 42 -12.50 26.84 6.02
C LEU A 42 -11.09 27.09 5.52
N PRO A 43 -10.90 27.44 4.24
CA PRO A 43 -9.57 27.70 3.69
C PRO A 43 -8.99 28.96 4.32
N ASN A 44 -7.68 28.97 4.56
CA ASN A 44 -6.99 30.15 5.02
C ASN A 44 -6.76 31.11 3.84
N HIS A 45 -7.39 32.29 3.87
CA HIS A 45 -7.20 33.31 2.85
C HIS A 45 -5.79 33.95 2.87
N GLN A 46 -5.05 33.84 3.97
CA GLN A 46 -3.71 34.42 4.12
C GLN A 46 -2.59 33.48 3.64
N ALA A 47 -2.84 32.17 3.66
CA ALA A 47 -1.87 31.15 3.25
C ALA A 47 -2.53 30.16 2.28
N PRO A 48 -2.41 30.38 0.95
CA PRO A 48 -3.03 29.49 -0.03
C PRO A 48 -2.48 28.07 0.12
N GLY A 49 -3.38 27.10 0.32
CA GLY A 49 -3.05 25.70 0.57
C GLY A 49 -3.08 25.27 2.04
N GLN A 50 -3.24 26.19 2.98
CA GLN A 50 -3.49 25.86 4.39
C GLN A 50 -4.97 25.95 4.74
N ILE A 51 -5.45 25.01 5.54
CA ILE A 51 -6.83 24.97 6.03
C ILE A 51 -6.84 25.47 7.47
N ALA A 52 -7.57 26.55 7.72
CA ALA A 52 -7.62 27.19 9.03
C ALA A 52 -8.49 26.40 10.02
N ASN A 53 -9.55 25.76 9.53
CA ASN A 53 -10.41 24.92 10.36
C ASN A 53 -11.06 23.83 9.51
N LEU A 54 -11.21 22.64 10.10
CA LEU A 54 -11.78 21.46 9.46
C LEU A 54 -12.83 20.85 10.39
N MET A 55 -14.09 20.85 9.96
CA MET A 55 -15.17 20.15 10.64
C MET A 55 -15.42 18.81 9.94
N TRP A 56 -14.95 17.73 10.56
CA TRP A 56 -15.17 16.37 10.11
C TRP A 56 -16.49 15.82 10.67
N ARG A 57 -17.37 15.33 9.80
CA ARG A 57 -18.68 14.75 10.15
C ARG A 57 -18.75 13.24 9.91
N GLY A 58 -17.66 12.64 9.44
CA GLY A 58 -17.55 11.21 9.18
C GLY A 58 -17.68 10.83 7.71
N ILE A 59 -17.54 9.52 7.46
CA ILE A 59 -17.50 8.93 6.14
C ILE A 59 -18.89 8.84 5.49
N ASN A 60 -18.96 9.10 4.18
CA ASN A 60 -20.19 8.94 3.40
C ASN A 60 -20.32 7.50 2.84
N THR A 61 -21.48 7.15 2.29
CA THR A 61 -21.69 5.83 1.65
C THR A 61 -20.71 5.59 0.50
N LYS A 62 -20.42 6.62 -0.30
CA LYS A 62 -19.39 6.57 -1.36
C LYS A 62 -17.98 6.36 -0.78
N GLY A 63 -17.66 7.06 0.32
CA GLY A 63 -16.39 6.88 1.03
C GLY A 63 -16.20 5.47 1.55
N ARG A 64 -17.27 4.81 2.04
CA ARG A 64 -17.19 3.40 2.49
C ARG A 64 -16.80 2.46 1.36
N ILE A 65 -17.44 2.59 0.21
CA ILE A 65 -17.09 1.79 -0.99
C ILE A 65 -15.62 2.03 -1.39
N PHE A 66 -15.17 3.29 -1.31
CA PHE A 66 -13.78 3.63 -1.62
C PHE A 66 -12.78 3.04 -0.62
N VAL A 67 -13.12 3.00 0.68
CA VAL A 67 -12.33 2.32 1.71
C VAL A 67 -12.22 0.83 1.41
N ASP A 68 -13.33 0.17 1.09
CA ASP A 68 -13.34 -1.26 0.76
C ASP A 68 -12.46 -1.55 -0.47
N GLU A 69 -12.51 -0.71 -1.50
CA GLU A 69 -11.64 -0.82 -2.66
C GLU A 69 -10.15 -0.62 -2.35
N LEU A 70 -9.83 0.36 -1.49
CA LEU A 70 -8.46 0.63 -1.06
C LEU A 70 -7.90 -0.53 -0.25
N GLU A 71 -8.67 -1.05 0.70
CA GLU A 71 -8.29 -2.17 1.54
C GLU A 71 -8.06 -3.43 0.69
N GLU A 72 -8.94 -3.69 -0.28
CA GLU A 72 -8.81 -4.80 -1.20
C GLU A 72 -7.55 -4.69 -2.07
N LYS A 73 -7.21 -3.48 -2.55
CA LYS A 73 -5.97 -3.23 -3.31
C LYS A 73 -4.72 -3.48 -2.46
N ILE A 74 -4.70 -3.00 -1.21
CA ILE A 74 -3.59 -3.22 -0.28
C ILE A 74 -3.42 -4.72 0.01
N ARG A 75 -4.53 -5.41 0.26
CA ARG A 75 -4.56 -6.85 0.54
C ARG A 75 -4.05 -7.67 -0.64
N ARG A 76 -4.49 -7.37 -1.87
CA ARG A 76 -3.99 -8.05 -3.08
C ARG A 76 -2.50 -7.81 -3.29
N SER A 77 -2.01 -6.59 -3.07
CA SER A 77 -0.59 -6.28 -3.20
C SER A 77 0.27 -7.12 -2.25
N LYS A 78 -0.15 -7.26 -0.99
CA LYS A 78 0.53 -8.12 0.00
C LYS A 78 0.53 -9.60 -0.40
N ARG A 79 -0.56 -10.10 -0.98
CA ARG A 79 -0.66 -11.50 -1.46
C ARG A 79 0.29 -11.77 -2.62
N TRP A 80 0.32 -10.90 -3.62
CA TRP A 80 1.24 -11.04 -4.76
C TRP A 80 2.69 -11.01 -4.31
N TYR A 81 3.05 -10.10 -3.40
CA TYR A 81 4.41 -10.04 -2.86
C TYR A 81 4.81 -11.34 -2.15
N ARG A 82 3.92 -11.91 -1.33
CA ARG A 82 4.16 -13.21 -0.69
C ARG A 82 4.27 -14.36 -1.69
N ALA A 83 3.46 -14.36 -2.75
CA ALA A 83 3.54 -15.37 -3.81
C ALA A 83 4.88 -15.29 -4.57
N TRP A 84 5.34 -14.08 -4.90
CA TRP A 84 6.65 -13.86 -5.53
C TRP A 84 7.81 -14.32 -4.65
N LEU A 85 7.74 -14.08 -3.34
CA LEU A 85 8.73 -14.60 -2.40
C LEU A 85 8.74 -16.14 -2.35
N ALA A 86 7.56 -16.77 -2.33
CA ALA A 86 7.45 -18.23 -2.35
C ALA A 86 8.02 -18.83 -3.64
N ILE A 87 7.71 -18.23 -4.79
CA ILE A 87 8.26 -18.65 -6.10
C ILE A 87 9.77 -18.45 -6.13
N GLY A 88 10.28 -17.29 -5.69
CA GLY A 88 11.71 -17.02 -5.64
C GLY A 88 12.46 -18.00 -4.74
N SER A 89 11.89 -18.32 -3.57
CA SER A 89 12.46 -19.32 -2.65
C SER A 89 12.43 -20.74 -3.23
N PHE A 90 11.37 -21.09 -3.97
CA PHE A 90 11.28 -22.38 -4.67
C PHE A 90 12.29 -22.47 -5.83
N CYS A 91 12.44 -21.41 -6.61
CA CYS A 91 13.47 -21.33 -7.66
C CYS A 91 14.88 -21.45 -7.08
N TRP A 92 15.17 -20.79 -5.94
CA TRP A 92 16.46 -20.90 -5.27
C TRP A 92 16.74 -22.32 -4.78
N TRP A 93 15.75 -22.97 -4.18
CA TRP A 93 15.84 -24.37 -3.77
C TRP A 93 16.06 -25.32 -4.97
N PHE A 94 15.31 -25.10 -6.06
CA PHE A 94 15.43 -25.89 -7.28
C PHE A 94 16.80 -25.73 -7.94
N LEU A 95 17.35 -24.51 -7.97
CA LEU A 95 18.70 -24.25 -8.44
C LEU A 95 19.75 -25.02 -7.62
N GLY A 96 19.63 -25.01 -6.28
CA GLY A 96 20.48 -25.79 -5.39
C GLY A 96 20.45 -27.29 -5.71
N TYR A 97 19.24 -27.84 -5.89
CA TYR A 97 19.05 -29.25 -6.25
C TYR A 97 19.64 -29.60 -7.63
N CYS A 98 19.51 -28.71 -8.62
CA CYS A 98 20.14 -28.89 -9.93
C CYS A 98 21.67 -28.85 -9.83
N THR A 99 22.26 -27.99 -9.00
CA THR A 99 23.73 -27.99 -8.81
C THR A 99 24.25 -29.27 -8.17
N GLU A 100 23.58 -29.82 -7.16
CA GLU A 100 23.99 -31.07 -6.52
C GLU A 100 23.90 -32.26 -7.49
N SER A 101 22.78 -32.37 -8.20
CA SER A 101 22.60 -33.43 -9.20
C SER A 101 23.60 -33.34 -10.35
N ILE A 102 23.89 -32.15 -10.88
CA ILE A 102 24.93 -31.97 -11.90
C ILE A 102 26.31 -32.37 -11.36
N PHE A 103 26.65 -32.01 -10.12
CA PHE A 103 27.93 -32.35 -9.52
C PHE A 103 28.09 -33.87 -9.31
N ASP A 104 27.03 -34.56 -8.86
CA ASP A 104 27.03 -36.02 -8.71
C ASP A 104 27.11 -36.76 -10.05
N TYR A 105 26.55 -36.19 -11.13
CA TYR A 105 26.71 -36.74 -12.49
C TYR A 105 28.11 -36.53 -13.07
N PHE A 106 28.78 -35.39 -12.76
CA PHE A 106 30.12 -35.09 -13.28
C PHE A 106 31.26 -35.69 -12.46
N LYS A 107 31.06 -35.93 -11.16
CA LYS A 107 32.06 -36.53 -10.25
C LYS A 107 32.62 -37.87 -10.74
N PRO A 108 31.82 -38.85 -11.23
CA PRO A 108 32.37 -40.09 -11.80
C PRO A 108 33.03 -39.88 -13.18
N LEU A 109 32.74 -38.78 -13.89
CA LEU A 109 33.31 -38.51 -15.21
C LEU A 109 34.69 -37.84 -15.14
N ILE A 110 35.00 -37.14 -14.04
CA ILE A 110 36.29 -36.45 -13.82
C ILE A 110 37.26 -37.31 -12.97
N PHE A 111 36.74 -38.15 -12.07
CA PHE A 111 37.56 -38.98 -11.16
C PHE A 111 37.38 -40.50 -11.34
N GLY A 112 36.66 -40.94 -12.37
CA GLY A 112 36.35 -42.35 -12.64
C GLY A 112 36.82 -42.81 -14.03
N ALA A 113 38.12 -42.72 -14.28
CA ALA A 113 38.95 -43.59 -15.13
C ALA A 113 40.38 -43.02 -15.17
#